data_AF-A0A7S2H315-F1
#
_entry.id   AF-A0A7S2H315-F1
#
_cell.length_a   1.000
_cell.length_b   1.000
_cell.length_c   1.000
_cell.angle_alpha   90.00
_cell.angle_beta   90.00
_cell.angle_gamma   90.00
#
_symmetry.space_group_name_H-M   'P 1'
#
loop_
_entity.id
_entity.type
_entity.pdbx_description
1 polymer ?
#
loop_
_entity_poly.entity_id
_entity_poly.type
_entity_poly.pdbx_seq_one_letter_code
_entity_poly.pdbx_strand_id
1 'polypeptide(L)'
;WLSQAAATASTVTLEGVRLWGSGASIDDITDVEVLDFPQAQLLGQLGVEVHGVLGQPFFEQYDMDLDRYGQKAQFYAPGQAAVEGFYSTVRHLPCIDLPSGHLGVVLTGSAVDDDLDEKAASFVGLVDSSAAHTVINWEAAKLLGYTGPNDPKLMAATKVLGAGKTGQAEEMPVVLAKFAVSGKPDLLKPMMLSVDKETFEADGGKGWYFEEKTLSGGPGKLELGAINVAIGDVLSLSVMTDSMIGPFTGAAAIVGQDLLFQAQRVVINLRDKNLWLEPGDIRDSPEM
;
A
#
# COMPACT_ATOMS: atom_id res chain seq x y z
N TRP A 1 11.90 -15.12 9.22
CA TRP A 1 10.54 -15.61 8.94
C TRP A 1 10.38 -15.90 7.44
N LEU A 2 10.47 -14.90 6.54
CA LEU A 2 10.50 -15.14 5.07
C LEU A 2 11.55 -16.20 4.62
N SER A 3 12.74 -16.19 5.21
CA SER A 3 13.81 -17.18 4.92
C SER A 3 13.56 -18.60 5.45
N GLN A 4 12.65 -18.78 6.40
CA GLN A 4 12.24 -20.10 6.90
C GLN A 4 10.99 -20.62 6.18
N ALA A 5 10.05 -19.74 5.80
CA ALA A 5 8.88 -20.09 4.99
C ALA A 5 9.27 -20.58 3.58
N ALA A 6 10.28 -19.95 2.96
CA ALA A 6 10.83 -20.37 1.67
C ALA A 6 11.48 -21.78 1.70
N ALA A 7 11.86 -22.30 2.88
CA ALA A 7 12.48 -23.62 2.99
C ALA A 7 11.46 -24.78 2.99
N THR A 8 10.16 -24.49 3.14
CA THR A 8 9.04 -25.43 3.11
C THR A 8 8.08 -25.20 1.95
N ALA A 9 8.44 -24.28 1.04
CA ALA A 9 7.65 -23.93 -0.12
C ALA A 9 7.34 -25.16 -0.99
N SER A 10 6.07 -25.53 -1.06
CA SER A 10 5.56 -26.47 -2.06
C SER A 10 5.11 -25.68 -3.29
N THR A 11 5.58 -26.06 -4.47
CA THR A 11 5.04 -25.50 -5.72
C THR A 11 3.80 -26.26 -6.14
N VAL A 12 2.80 -25.53 -6.63
CA VAL A 12 1.60 -26.10 -7.25
C VAL A 12 1.41 -25.50 -8.64
N THR A 13 0.93 -26.32 -9.57
CA THR A 13 0.38 -25.83 -10.83
C THR A 13 -1.11 -25.59 -10.60
N LEU A 14 -1.58 -24.37 -10.86
CA LEU A 14 -3.01 -24.07 -10.80
C LEU A 14 -3.60 -24.20 -12.21
N GLU A 15 -4.25 -25.34 -12.47
CA GLU A 15 -4.92 -25.60 -13.75
C GLU A 15 -6.39 -25.15 -13.70
N GLY A 16 -6.84 -24.44 -14.74
CA GLY A 16 -8.24 -24.04 -14.90
C GLY A 16 -8.74 -23.11 -13.79
N VAL A 17 -7.88 -22.21 -13.29
CA VAL A 17 -8.22 -21.25 -12.25
C VAL A 17 -9.37 -20.39 -12.74
N ARG A 18 -10.44 -20.31 -11.95
CA ARG A 18 -11.56 -19.42 -12.20
C ARG A 18 -11.66 -18.40 -11.10
N LEU A 19 -11.67 -17.13 -11.48
CA LEU A 19 -11.91 -16.05 -10.54
C LEU A 19 -13.39 -16.05 -10.16
N TRP A 20 -13.65 -16.27 -8.88
CA TRP A 20 -15.00 -16.19 -8.35
C TRP A 20 -15.53 -14.75 -8.45
N GLY A 21 -16.78 -14.58 -8.86
CA GLY A 21 -17.39 -13.27 -9.13
C GLY A 21 -17.27 -12.82 -10.59
N SER A 22 -16.10 -12.95 -11.23
CA SER A 22 -15.92 -12.52 -12.63
C SER A 22 -16.07 -13.66 -13.66
N GLY A 23 -15.79 -14.90 -13.27
CA GLY A 23 -15.80 -16.06 -14.17
C GLY A 23 -14.63 -16.12 -15.14
N ALA A 24 -13.67 -15.19 -15.06
CA ALA A 24 -12.45 -15.22 -15.87
C ALA A 24 -11.62 -16.48 -15.55
N SER A 25 -11.06 -17.10 -16.57
CA SER A 25 -10.12 -18.22 -16.42
C SER A 25 -8.68 -17.79 -16.62
N ILE A 26 -7.78 -18.35 -15.83
CA ILE A 26 -6.34 -18.27 -16.01
C ILE A 26 -5.85 -19.71 -16.18
N ASP A 27 -5.32 -20.02 -17.36
CA ASP A 27 -5.05 -21.39 -17.76
C ASP A 27 -3.56 -21.75 -17.66
N ASP A 28 -2.72 -20.82 -17.24
CA ASP A 28 -1.25 -20.89 -17.36
C ASP A 28 -0.48 -20.47 -16.09
N ILE A 29 -1.03 -20.68 -14.89
CA ILE A 29 -0.28 -20.42 -13.65
C ILE A 29 0.53 -21.66 -13.22
N THR A 30 1.78 -21.73 -13.66
CA THR A 30 2.73 -22.77 -13.24
C THR A 30 3.63 -22.28 -12.11
N ASP A 31 4.23 -23.24 -11.38
CA ASP A 31 5.27 -22.97 -10.37
C ASP A 31 4.84 -22.01 -9.24
N VAL A 32 3.57 -22.06 -8.83
CA VAL A 32 3.04 -21.21 -7.75
C VAL A 32 3.60 -21.66 -6.42
N GLU A 33 4.40 -20.80 -5.81
CA GLU A 33 4.92 -21.02 -4.47
C GLU A 33 3.80 -20.86 -3.44
N VAL A 34 3.45 -21.94 -2.75
CA VAL A 34 2.56 -21.87 -1.58
C VAL A 34 3.43 -21.52 -0.38
N LEU A 35 3.36 -20.26 0.02
CA LEU A 35 4.03 -19.76 1.21
C LEU A 35 3.08 -19.84 2.41
N ASP A 36 3.61 -20.20 3.58
CA ASP A 36 2.96 -19.84 4.85
C ASP A 36 3.12 -18.32 5.00
N PHE A 37 2.01 -17.59 5.14
CA PHE A 37 2.01 -16.13 5.20
C PHE A 37 1.28 -15.61 6.44
N PRO A 38 1.74 -14.50 7.06
CA PRO A 38 1.27 -14.10 8.38
C PRO A 38 -0.22 -13.75 8.36
N GLN A 39 -0.73 -13.24 7.23
CA GLN A 39 -2.15 -12.97 7.06
C GLN A 39 -3.00 -14.25 7.15
N ALA A 40 -2.52 -15.42 6.68
CA ALA A 40 -3.24 -16.68 6.88
C ALA A 40 -3.36 -17.04 8.36
N GLN A 41 -2.29 -16.81 9.14
CA GLN A 41 -2.28 -17.07 10.58
C GLN A 41 -3.23 -16.11 11.33
N LEU A 42 -3.23 -14.82 10.97
CA LEU A 42 -4.16 -13.83 11.52
C LEU A 42 -5.62 -14.15 11.16
N LEU A 43 -5.90 -14.51 9.91
CA LEU A 43 -7.24 -14.86 9.45
C LEU A 43 -7.74 -16.17 10.08
N GLY A 44 -6.85 -17.12 10.32
CA GLY A 44 -7.15 -18.33 11.09
C GLY A 44 -7.64 -18.03 12.51
N GLN A 45 -7.10 -17.00 13.18
CA GLN A 45 -7.61 -16.55 14.48
C GLN A 45 -9.04 -15.98 14.41
N LEU A 46 -9.44 -15.49 13.24
CA LEU A 46 -10.78 -14.97 12.95
C LEU A 46 -11.73 -16.03 12.36
N GLY A 47 -11.26 -17.28 12.20
CA GLY A 47 -12.04 -18.37 11.61
C GLY A 47 -12.24 -18.24 10.08
N VAL A 48 -11.40 -17.46 9.40
CA VAL A 48 -11.41 -17.29 7.94
C VAL A 48 -10.31 -18.16 7.34
N GLU A 49 -10.69 -19.10 6.47
CA GLU A 49 -9.75 -19.97 5.77
C GLU A 49 -9.23 -19.29 4.50
N VAL A 50 -7.92 -19.17 4.39
CA VAL A 50 -7.25 -18.68 3.17
C VAL A 50 -6.27 -19.72 2.68
N HIS A 51 -6.44 -20.11 1.42
CA HIS A 51 -5.66 -21.18 0.78
C HIS A 51 -4.42 -20.67 0.05
N GLY A 52 -4.32 -19.37 -0.20
CA GLY A 52 -3.20 -18.74 -0.88
C GLY A 52 -3.50 -17.30 -1.28
N VAL A 53 -2.45 -16.58 -1.69
CA VAL A 53 -2.51 -15.20 -2.20
C VAL A 53 -1.68 -15.15 -3.47
N LEU A 54 -2.20 -14.52 -4.52
CA LEU A 54 -1.41 -14.22 -5.72
C LEU A 54 -0.44 -13.10 -5.37
N GLY A 55 0.86 -13.40 -5.38
CA GLY A 55 1.92 -12.48 -4.98
C GLY A 55 2.50 -11.66 -6.14
N GLN A 56 3.54 -10.90 -5.83
CA GLN A 56 4.26 -10.05 -6.77
C GLN A 56 4.65 -10.75 -8.10
N PRO A 57 5.20 -11.99 -8.12
CA PRO A 57 5.60 -12.65 -9.37
C PRO A 57 4.45 -12.88 -10.36
N PHE A 58 3.21 -12.99 -9.86
CA PHE A 58 2.02 -13.07 -10.70
C PHE A 58 1.72 -11.70 -11.34
N PHE A 59 1.71 -10.63 -10.54
CA PHE A 59 1.42 -9.27 -11.03
C PHE A 59 2.53 -8.67 -11.90
N GLU A 60 3.74 -9.24 -11.90
CA GLU A 60 4.79 -8.89 -12.87
C GLU A 60 4.50 -9.44 -14.28
N GLN A 61 3.69 -10.49 -14.36
CA GLN A 61 3.32 -11.17 -15.61
C GLN A 61 1.95 -10.75 -16.13
N TYR A 62 1.10 -10.15 -15.30
CA TYR A 62 -0.24 -9.73 -15.70
C TYR A 62 -0.58 -8.34 -15.14
N ASP A 63 -1.16 -7.51 -15.98
CA ASP A 63 -1.83 -6.30 -15.52
C ASP A 63 -3.15 -6.70 -14.86
N MET A 64 -3.49 -6.10 -13.72
CA MET A 64 -4.74 -6.33 -13.02
C MET A 64 -5.68 -5.14 -13.22
N ASP A 65 -6.95 -5.42 -13.49
CA ASP A 65 -8.01 -4.43 -13.57
C ASP A 65 -9.18 -4.85 -12.67
N LEU A 66 -9.44 -4.03 -11.66
CA LEU A 66 -10.53 -4.20 -10.71
C LEU A 66 -11.61 -3.15 -11.01
N ASP A 67 -12.68 -3.56 -11.70
CA ASP A 67 -13.88 -2.75 -11.94
C ASP A 67 -14.95 -3.11 -10.90
N ARG A 68 -15.11 -2.26 -9.89
CA ARG A 68 -16.05 -2.56 -8.79
C ARG A 68 -17.49 -2.32 -9.18
N TYR A 69 -17.77 -1.35 -10.03
CA TYR A 69 -19.14 -1.08 -10.49
C TYR A 69 -19.64 -2.21 -11.39
N GLY A 70 -18.76 -2.68 -12.28
CA GLY A 70 -19.00 -3.86 -13.11
C GLY A 70 -18.89 -5.20 -12.37
N GLN A 71 -18.42 -5.19 -11.11
CA GLN A 71 -18.13 -6.38 -10.29
C GLN A 71 -17.21 -7.38 -10.99
N LYS A 72 -16.13 -6.89 -11.59
CA LYS A 72 -15.22 -7.67 -12.41
C LYS A 72 -13.78 -7.45 -11.99
N ALA A 73 -13.04 -8.56 -11.98
CA ALA A 73 -11.59 -8.57 -12.00
C ALA A 73 -11.15 -9.17 -13.34
N GLN A 74 -10.27 -8.47 -14.05
CA GLN A 74 -9.69 -8.90 -15.32
C GLN A 74 -8.17 -8.87 -15.24
N PHE A 75 -7.54 -9.82 -15.92
CA PHE A 75 -6.10 -9.88 -16.08
C PHE A 75 -5.75 -9.76 -17.55
N TYR A 76 -4.72 -8.97 -17.85
CA TYR A 76 -4.25 -8.73 -19.20
C TYR A 76 -2.77 -9.08 -19.30
N ALA A 77 -2.29 -9.28 -20.53
CA ALA A 77 -0.85 -9.31 -20.76
C ALA A 77 -0.20 -7.99 -20.29
N PRO A 78 1.08 -7.98 -19.92
CA PRO A 78 1.74 -6.78 -19.41
C PRO A 78 1.66 -5.62 -20.39
N GLY A 79 1.23 -4.45 -19.90
CA GLY A 79 1.05 -3.23 -20.69
C GLY A 79 -0.23 -3.19 -21.52
N GLN A 80 -0.96 -4.30 -21.66
CA GLN A 80 -2.16 -4.35 -22.48
C GLN A 80 -3.32 -3.64 -21.80
N ALA A 81 -3.44 -3.70 -20.47
CA ALA A 81 -4.53 -3.00 -19.78
C ALA A 81 -4.50 -1.51 -20.14
N ALA A 82 -3.31 -0.91 -20.15
CA ALA A 82 -3.13 0.47 -20.56
C ALA A 82 -3.70 0.73 -21.98
N VAL A 83 -3.47 -0.16 -22.96
CA VAL A 83 -3.85 0.08 -24.37
C VAL A 83 -5.34 -0.10 -24.69
N GLU A 84 -6.11 -0.85 -23.87
CA GLU A 84 -7.53 -1.19 -24.11
C GLU A 84 -8.54 -0.03 -23.91
N GLY A 85 -8.08 1.23 -23.96
CA GLY A 85 -8.96 2.40 -24.03
C GLY A 85 -9.50 2.90 -22.69
N PHE A 86 -8.90 2.52 -21.56
CA PHE A 86 -9.31 3.00 -20.23
C PHE A 86 -9.10 4.50 -20.01
N TYR A 87 -8.27 5.17 -20.81
CA TYR A 87 -7.74 6.51 -20.55
C TYR A 87 -8.73 7.68 -20.53
N SER A 88 -9.98 7.53 -20.95
CA SER A 88 -10.89 8.69 -20.99
C SER A 88 -11.42 9.10 -19.62
N THR A 89 -11.52 8.16 -18.67
CA THR A 89 -12.09 8.40 -17.33
C THR A 89 -11.13 8.06 -16.19
N VAL A 90 -10.08 7.28 -16.44
CA VAL A 90 -9.09 6.92 -15.43
C VAL A 90 -7.96 7.95 -15.34
N ARG A 91 -7.52 8.26 -14.12
CA ARG A 91 -6.32 9.07 -13.88
C ARG A 91 -5.10 8.17 -13.90
N HIS A 92 -4.13 8.50 -14.74
CA HIS A 92 -2.83 7.82 -14.75
C HIS A 92 -1.93 8.37 -13.64
N LEU A 93 -1.43 7.47 -12.81
CA LEU A 93 -0.51 7.72 -11.70
C LEU A 93 0.78 6.92 -11.98
N PRO A 94 1.80 7.52 -12.61
CA PRO A 94 3.12 6.91 -12.66
C PRO A 94 3.58 6.61 -11.23
N CYS A 95 4.00 5.39 -10.93
CA CYS A 95 4.39 5.01 -9.57
C CYS A 95 5.87 5.29 -9.31
N ILE A 96 6.22 5.33 -8.03
CA ILE A 96 7.60 5.29 -7.56
C ILE A 96 8.04 3.81 -7.54
N ASP A 97 9.20 3.53 -8.11
CA ASP A 97 9.81 2.21 -8.04
C ASP A 97 10.44 2.04 -6.65
N LEU A 98 9.84 1.17 -5.83
CA LEU A 98 10.34 0.87 -4.49
C LEU A 98 11.29 -0.34 -4.53
N PRO A 99 12.16 -0.49 -3.51
CA PRO A 99 12.97 -1.69 -3.36
C PRO A 99 12.14 -2.98 -3.46
N SER A 100 12.79 -4.03 -3.98
CA SER A 100 12.18 -5.33 -4.25
C SER A 100 11.03 -5.31 -5.28
N GLY A 101 10.85 -4.21 -6.02
CA GLY A 101 9.90 -4.13 -7.13
C GLY A 101 8.47 -3.72 -6.74
N HIS A 102 8.24 -3.27 -5.51
CA HIS A 102 6.92 -2.80 -5.07
C HIS A 102 6.52 -1.48 -5.73
N LEU A 103 5.21 -1.19 -5.76
CA LEU A 103 4.68 0.08 -6.25
C LEU A 103 4.55 1.09 -5.12
N GLY A 104 5.19 2.24 -5.31
CA GLY A 104 5.04 3.40 -4.45
C GLY A 104 4.15 4.46 -5.09
N VAL A 105 3.38 5.15 -4.27
CA VAL A 105 2.66 6.38 -4.62
C VAL A 105 3.01 7.45 -3.61
N VAL A 106 2.68 8.71 -3.92
CA VAL A 106 2.72 9.76 -2.91
C VAL A 106 1.35 9.88 -2.28
N LEU A 107 1.31 9.80 -0.95
CA LEU A 107 0.16 10.18 -0.17
C LEU A 107 0.34 11.61 0.33
N THR A 108 -0.70 12.42 0.18
CA THR A 108 -0.85 13.69 0.87
C THR A 108 -2.07 13.59 1.77
N GLY A 109 -1.95 13.91 3.05
CA GLY A 109 -3.10 13.82 3.95
C GLY A 109 -3.01 14.67 5.19
N SER A 110 -4.12 14.65 5.92
CA SER A 110 -4.32 15.31 7.21
C SER A 110 -5.17 14.42 8.11
N ALA A 111 -4.92 14.50 9.41
CA ALA A 111 -5.87 13.95 10.39
C ALA A 111 -7.19 14.73 10.30
N VAL A 112 -8.31 14.05 10.52
CA VAL A 112 -9.64 14.66 10.66
C VAL A 112 -9.94 14.73 12.14
N ASP A 113 -9.32 15.71 12.82
CA ASP A 113 -9.42 15.91 14.26
C ASP A 113 -9.39 17.42 14.53
N ASP A 114 -10.46 17.95 15.11
CA ASP A 114 -10.66 19.39 15.34
C ASP A 114 -9.60 20.03 16.27
N ASP A 115 -8.93 19.20 17.08
CA ASP A 115 -7.91 19.64 18.04
C ASP A 115 -6.48 19.56 17.45
N LEU A 116 -6.33 19.13 16.20
CA LEU A 116 -5.04 19.12 15.49
C LEU A 116 -5.00 20.23 14.44
N ASP A 117 -3.88 20.94 14.35
CA ASP A 117 -3.66 21.88 13.25
C ASP A 117 -3.71 21.10 11.93
N GLU A 118 -4.60 21.49 11.00
CA GLU A 118 -4.65 20.94 9.66
C GLU A 118 -3.32 21.20 8.94
N LYS A 119 -2.40 20.24 9.07
CA LYS A 119 -1.13 20.26 8.38
C LYS A 119 -1.14 19.17 7.33
N ALA A 120 -1.19 19.59 6.07
CA ALA A 120 -0.98 18.68 4.96
C ALA A 120 0.43 18.06 5.09
N ALA A 121 0.47 16.76 5.35
CA ALA A 121 1.68 15.96 5.34
C ALA A 121 1.78 15.20 4.03
N SER A 122 3.00 14.91 3.58
CA SER A 122 3.20 14.03 2.42
C SER A 122 4.29 13.01 2.67
N PHE A 123 4.03 11.78 2.26
CA PHE A 123 4.90 10.63 2.49
C PHE A 123 4.63 9.53 1.46
N VAL A 124 5.48 8.50 1.46
CA VAL A 124 5.37 7.39 0.51
C VAL A 124 4.29 6.41 0.95
N GLY A 125 3.46 5.96 0.01
CA GLY A 125 2.52 4.86 0.20
C GLY A 125 2.93 3.66 -0.64
N LEU A 126 3.07 2.49 -0.03
CA LEU A 126 3.23 1.22 -0.73
C LEU A 126 1.85 0.68 -1.09
N VAL A 127 1.59 0.46 -2.38
CA VAL A 127 0.31 -0.08 -2.87
C VAL A 127 0.24 -1.56 -2.56
N ASP A 128 -0.71 -1.95 -1.70
CA ASP A 128 -0.92 -3.33 -1.28
C ASP A 128 -2.41 -3.69 -1.40
N SER A 129 -2.78 -4.33 -2.52
CA SER A 129 -4.15 -4.78 -2.75
C SER A 129 -4.57 -5.95 -1.85
N SER A 130 -3.66 -6.56 -1.08
CA SER A 130 -3.98 -7.60 -0.10
C SER A 130 -4.28 -7.05 1.28
N ALA A 131 -3.90 -5.81 1.57
CA ALA A 131 -4.20 -5.14 2.84
C ALA A 131 -5.65 -4.63 2.84
N ALA A 132 -6.45 -5.12 3.79
CA ALA A 132 -7.83 -4.63 3.96
C ALA A 132 -7.88 -3.16 4.39
N HIS A 133 -6.96 -2.77 5.28
CA HIS A 133 -6.84 -1.43 5.83
C HIS A 133 -5.58 -0.73 5.37
N THR A 134 -5.67 0.58 5.21
CA THR A 134 -4.53 1.47 5.07
C THR A 134 -3.90 1.63 6.45
N VAL A 135 -2.57 1.47 6.50
CA VAL A 135 -1.80 1.56 7.74
C VAL A 135 -0.69 2.58 7.57
N ILE A 136 -0.58 3.54 8.46
CA ILE A 136 0.54 4.49 8.50
C ILE A 136 1.49 4.11 9.64
N ASN A 137 2.78 4.32 9.45
CA ASN A 137 3.74 4.12 10.53
C ASN A 137 3.75 5.29 11.53
N TRP A 138 4.48 5.12 12.64
CA TRP A 138 4.54 6.14 13.68
C TRP A 138 5.13 7.47 13.21
N GLU A 139 6.07 7.44 12.26
CA GLU A 139 6.65 8.67 11.70
C GLU A 139 5.64 9.44 10.83
N ALA A 140 4.81 8.74 10.04
CA ALA A 140 3.71 9.37 9.31
C ALA A 140 2.65 9.93 10.27
N ALA A 141 2.31 9.22 11.34
CA ALA A 141 1.39 9.72 12.37
C ALA A 141 1.88 11.02 13.03
N LYS A 142 3.19 11.15 13.30
CA LYS A 142 3.76 12.41 13.79
C LYS A 142 3.59 13.58 12.82
N LEU A 143 3.70 13.32 11.52
CA LEU A 143 3.45 14.36 10.51
C LEU A 143 1.98 14.80 10.48
N LEU A 144 1.05 13.92 10.84
CA LEU A 144 -0.37 14.22 10.97
C LEU A 144 -0.75 14.87 12.32
N GLY A 145 0.22 15.11 13.21
CA GLY A 145 0.02 15.84 14.47
C GLY A 145 0.02 15.00 15.74
N TYR A 146 0.17 13.68 15.64
CA TYR A 146 0.22 12.80 16.82
C TYR A 146 1.60 12.82 17.51
N THR A 147 1.62 12.66 18.83
CA THR A 147 2.86 12.70 19.63
C THR A 147 3.58 11.36 19.74
N GLY A 148 2.99 10.27 19.20
CA GLY A 148 3.56 8.92 19.16
C GLY A 148 2.69 7.88 19.86
N PRO A 149 3.25 6.70 20.23
CA PRO A 149 2.47 5.59 20.77
C PRO A 149 1.73 5.86 22.09
N ASN A 150 2.22 6.83 22.87
CA ASN A 150 1.62 7.21 24.15
C ASN A 150 0.72 8.44 24.03
N ASP A 151 0.37 8.86 22.81
CA ASP A 151 -0.56 9.96 22.61
C ASP A 151 -1.92 9.63 23.26
N PRO A 152 -2.45 10.47 24.18
CA PRO A 152 -3.69 10.16 24.88
C PRO A 152 -4.87 9.85 23.97
N LYS A 153 -4.93 10.48 22.78
CA LYS A 153 -6.00 10.25 21.81
C LYS A 153 -5.91 8.84 21.22
N LEU A 154 -4.69 8.42 20.86
CA LEU A 154 -4.44 7.10 20.28
C LEU A 154 -4.62 5.98 21.32
N MET A 155 -4.31 6.23 22.59
CA MET A 155 -4.54 5.23 23.64
C MET A 155 -6.03 4.94 23.86
N ALA A 156 -6.91 5.91 23.60
CA ALA A 156 -8.35 5.78 23.75
C ALA A 156 -9.06 5.31 22.47
N ALA A 157 -8.36 5.32 21.33
CA ALA A 157 -8.92 4.97 20.03
C ALA A 157 -9.27 3.48 19.90
N THR A 158 -10.22 3.19 19.03
CA THR A 158 -10.50 1.82 18.55
C THR A 158 -9.22 1.22 17.97
N LYS A 159 -8.98 -0.07 18.21
CA LYS A 159 -7.78 -0.77 17.75
C LYS A 159 -8.13 -1.93 16.83
N VAL A 160 -7.28 -2.15 15.83
CA VAL A 160 -7.29 -3.33 14.96
C VAL A 160 -6.02 -4.15 15.17
N LEU A 161 -6.05 -5.43 14.80
CA LEU A 161 -4.86 -6.27 14.81
C LEU A 161 -4.15 -6.21 13.46
N GLY A 162 -2.84 -5.98 13.49
CA GLY A 162 -1.97 -6.03 12.33
C GLY A 162 -0.73 -6.88 12.59
N ALA A 163 -0.04 -7.29 11.52
CA ALA A 163 1.29 -7.89 11.63
C ALA A 163 2.33 -6.78 11.84
N GLY A 164 2.85 -6.64 13.05
CA GLY A 164 3.89 -5.67 13.38
C GLY A 164 5.24 -6.01 12.73
N LYS A 165 6.20 -5.09 12.80
CA LYS A 165 7.53 -5.23 12.18
C LYS A 165 8.33 -6.46 12.62
N THR A 166 7.95 -7.06 13.74
CA THR A 166 8.53 -8.31 14.27
C THR A 166 7.89 -9.57 13.69
N GLY A 167 6.84 -9.41 12.87
CA GLY A 167 5.97 -10.47 12.37
C GLY A 167 4.95 -10.99 13.38
N GLN A 168 4.91 -10.41 14.59
CA GLN A 168 3.90 -10.74 15.61
C GLN A 168 2.64 -9.91 15.42
N ALA A 169 1.51 -10.41 15.93
CA ALA A 169 0.28 -9.62 16.00
C ALA A 169 0.46 -8.47 16.99
N GLU A 170 0.14 -7.26 16.56
CA GLU A 170 0.20 -6.03 17.35
C GLU A 170 -1.12 -5.28 17.21
N GLU A 171 -1.59 -4.68 18.31
CA GLU A 171 -2.75 -3.79 18.27
C GLU A 171 -2.33 -2.43 17.70
N MET A 172 -3.11 -1.92 16.76
CA MET A 172 -2.87 -0.65 16.07
C MET A 172 -4.08 0.26 16.27
N PRO A 173 -3.94 1.42 16.93
CA PRO A 173 -5.03 2.37 17.05
C PRO A 173 -5.45 2.89 15.68
N VAL A 174 -6.74 3.19 15.55
CA VAL A 174 -7.33 3.64 14.29
C VAL A 174 -7.82 5.07 14.45
N VAL A 175 -7.54 5.89 13.44
CA VAL A 175 -7.97 7.29 13.40
C VAL A 175 -8.60 7.61 12.05
N LEU A 176 -9.45 8.63 12.02
CA LEU A 176 -9.99 9.15 10.78
C LEU A 176 -8.97 10.09 10.14
N ALA A 177 -8.54 9.79 8.91
CA ALA A 177 -7.64 10.64 8.15
C ALA A 177 -8.09 10.74 6.70
N LYS A 178 -7.84 11.90 6.09
CA LYS A 178 -8.15 12.16 4.69
C LYS A 178 -6.87 12.13 3.87
N PHE A 179 -6.91 11.41 2.75
CA PHE A 179 -5.78 11.31 1.85
C PHE A 179 -6.12 11.70 0.42
N ALA A 180 -5.08 12.11 -0.29
CA ALA A 180 -5.02 12.14 -1.73
C ALA A 180 -3.88 11.24 -2.19
N VAL A 181 -4.08 10.55 -3.31
CA VAL A 181 -3.06 9.73 -3.95
C VAL A 181 -2.54 10.48 -5.16
N SER A 182 -1.22 10.61 -5.26
CA SER A 182 -0.55 11.23 -6.40
C SER A 182 0.48 10.28 -6.99
N GLY A 183 0.65 10.38 -8.31
CA GLY A 183 1.78 9.76 -8.99
C GLY A 183 3.12 10.35 -8.56
N LYS A 184 4.19 9.73 -9.02
CA LYS A 184 5.57 10.18 -8.88
C LYS A 184 5.72 11.60 -9.44
N PRO A 185 6.22 12.57 -8.64
CA PRO A 185 6.59 13.90 -9.11
C PRO A 185 7.69 13.86 -10.19
N ASP A 186 7.63 14.74 -11.19
CA ASP A 186 8.65 14.86 -12.23
C ASP A 186 10.05 15.17 -11.68
N LEU A 187 10.09 15.94 -10.58
CA LEU A 187 11.30 16.29 -9.85
C LEU A 187 11.54 15.40 -8.64
N LEU A 188 11.05 14.15 -8.67
CA LEU A 188 11.37 13.18 -7.63
C LEU A 188 12.89 12.92 -7.64
N LYS A 189 13.60 13.64 -6.77
CA LYS A 189 14.86 13.18 -6.23
C LYS A 189 14.46 12.40 -4.98
N PRO A 190 14.24 11.07 -5.02
CA PRO A 190 14.27 10.33 -3.79
C PRO A 190 15.63 10.67 -3.19
N MET A 191 15.63 11.45 -2.13
CA MET A 191 16.83 11.65 -1.35
C MET A 191 17.04 10.35 -0.58
N MET A 192 17.34 9.27 -1.31
CA MET A 192 18.30 8.29 -0.86
C MET A 192 19.62 9.04 -0.73
N LEU A 193 19.71 9.92 0.26
CA LEU A 193 20.99 10.37 0.73
C LEU A 193 21.64 9.05 1.13
N SER A 194 22.70 8.68 0.40
CA SER A 194 23.64 7.70 0.89
C SER A 194 24.16 8.27 2.20
N VAL A 195 23.44 8.03 3.29
CA VAL A 195 23.89 8.32 4.62
C VAL A 195 25.03 7.35 4.83
N ASP A 196 26.22 7.85 5.16
CA ASP A 196 27.31 6.95 5.50
C ASP A 196 26.91 6.12 6.73
N LYS A 197 27.60 4.99 6.91
CA LYS A 197 27.28 4.04 7.97
C LYS A 197 27.29 4.71 9.36
N GLU A 198 28.24 5.61 9.61
CA GLU A 198 28.38 6.29 10.90
C GLU A 198 27.18 7.20 11.19
N THR A 199 26.74 7.98 10.19
CA THR A 199 25.56 8.83 10.30
C THR A 199 24.28 8.00 10.40
N PHE A 200 24.17 6.88 9.67
CA PHE A 200 23.03 5.96 9.80
C PHE A 200 22.97 5.32 11.20
N GLU A 201 24.10 4.90 11.75
CA GLU A 201 24.17 4.33 13.10
C GLU A 201 23.88 5.37 14.20
N ALA A 202 24.20 6.64 13.97
CA ALA A 202 23.95 7.73 14.90
C ALA A 202 22.51 8.26 14.85
N ASP A 203 22.02 8.57 13.64
CA ASP A 203 20.79 9.35 13.41
C ASP A 203 19.68 8.57 12.69
N GLY A 204 19.98 7.38 12.17
CA GLY A 204 19.08 6.61 11.31
C GLY A 204 19.08 7.07 9.85
N GLY A 205 18.15 6.54 9.07
CA GLY A 205 17.87 7.05 7.74
C GLY A 205 17.10 8.37 7.81
N LYS A 206 16.95 9.05 6.67
CA LYS A 206 16.20 10.33 6.61
C LYS A 206 14.80 10.18 6.02
N GLY A 207 14.40 8.96 5.68
CA GLY A 207 13.14 8.76 4.98
C GLY A 207 13.12 9.38 3.59
N TRP A 208 11.94 9.31 2.97
CA TRP A 208 11.66 9.97 1.71
C TRP A 208 10.80 11.20 1.99
N TYR A 209 11.27 12.36 1.55
CA TYR A 209 10.54 13.62 1.73
C TYR A 209 10.12 14.18 0.37
N PHE A 210 8.89 14.67 0.32
CA PHE A 210 8.30 15.29 -0.85
C PHE A 210 8.00 16.76 -0.53
N GLU A 211 8.66 17.68 -1.21
CA GLU A 211 8.36 19.10 -1.08
C GLU A 211 6.96 19.39 -1.65
N GLU A 212 6.07 20.02 -0.90
CA GLU A 212 4.68 20.30 -1.34
C GLU A 212 4.60 21.03 -2.71
N LYS A 213 5.53 21.95 -2.96
CA LYS A 213 5.70 22.67 -4.23
C LYS A 213 6.09 21.77 -5.43
N THR A 214 6.60 20.56 -5.19
CA THR A 214 6.85 19.54 -6.24
C THR A 214 5.69 18.57 -6.41
N LEU A 215 4.74 18.55 -5.47
CA LEU A 215 3.50 17.76 -5.53
C LEU A 215 2.40 18.47 -6.32
N SER A 216 2.46 19.80 -6.41
CA SER A 216 1.63 20.60 -7.30
C SER A 216 2.17 20.55 -8.74
N GLY A 217 1.50 19.82 -9.63
CA GLY A 217 1.77 19.89 -11.08
C GLY A 217 1.92 18.57 -11.83
N GLY A 218 1.87 17.41 -11.16
CA GLY A 218 1.84 16.13 -11.85
C GLY A 218 0.46 15.84 -12.48
N PRO A 219 0.38 15.09 -13.61
CA PRO A 219 -0.87 14.80 -14.33
C PRO A 219 -1.87 13.90 -13.59
N GLY A 220 -1.61 13.50 -12.34
CA GLY A 220 -2.44 12.55 -11.63
C GLY A 220 -2.39 12.73 -10.12
N LYS A 221 -3.29 13.56 -9.59
CA LYS A 221 -3.71 13.55 -8.19
C LYS A 221 -5.17 13.13 -8.14
N LEU A 222 -5.52 12.25 -7.21
CA LEU A 222 -6.89 11.88 -6.89
C LEU A 222 -7.14 12.18 -5.41
N GLU A 223 -8.02 13.15 -5.16
CA GLU A 223 -8.55 13.40 -3.81
C GLU A 223 -9.49 12.26 -3.42
N LEU A 224 -9.38 11.79 -2.18
CA LEU A 224 -10.25 10.77 -1.62
C LEU A 224 -10.90 11.31 -0.35
N GLY A 225 -11.91 10.59 0.13
CA GLY A 225 -12.62 10.84 1.37
C GLY A 225 -11.82 10.32 2.55
N ALA A 226 -12.29 10.68 3.74
CA ALA A 226 -11.70 10.23 4.98
C ALA A 226 -11.86 8.71 5.16
N ILE A 227 -10.84 8.05 5.69
CA ILE A 227 -10.84 6.62 6.01
C ILE A 227 -10.31 6.38 7.41
N ASN A 228 -10.69 5.23 7.95
CA ASN A 228 -10.18 4.70 9.19
C ASN A 228 -8.80 4.08 8.95
N VAL A 229 -7.77 4.77 9.39
CA VAL A 229 -6.36 4.42 9.18
C VAL A 229 -5.78 3.85 10.45
N ALA A 230 -5.22 2.65 10.37
CA ALA A 230 -4.48 2.09 11.48
C ALA A 230 -3.09 2.74 11.60
N ILE A 231 -2.60 2.90 12.82
CA ILE A 231 -1.27 3.45 13.10
C ILE A 231 -0.39 2.36 13.71
N GLY A 232 0.72 2.03 13.05
CA GLY A 232 1.69 1.06 13.55
C GLY A 232 2.82 0.76 12.58
N ASP A 233 3.94 0.26 13.11
CA ASP A 233 5.05 -0.21 12.28
C ASP A 233 4.73 -1.63 11.77
N VAL A 234 4.13 -1.74 10.58
CA VAL A 234 3.75 -3.03 9.98
C VAL A 234 4.92 -3.72 9.28
N LEU A 235 4.86 -5.06 9.27
CA LEU A 235 5.85 -5.91 8.59
C LEU A 235 6.01 -5.55 7.11
N SER A 236 4.92 -5.26 6.40
CA SER A 236 4.97 -4.94 4.96
C SER A 236 5.83 -3.71 4.64
N LEU A 237 6.03 -2.79 5.59
CA LEU A 237 6.91 -1.63 5.39
C LEU A 237 8.40 -1.96 5.56
N SER A 238 8.76 -3.14 6.09
CA SER A 238 10.16 -3.56 6.25
C SER A 238 10.86 -3.83 4.91
N VAL A 239 10.11 -3.92 3.82
CA VAL A 239 10.67 -4.07 2.46
C VAL A 239 11.30 -2.77 1.95
N MET A 240 10.94 -1.62 2.53
CA MET A 240 11.52 -0.34 2.17
C MET A 240 12.91 -0.17 2.81
N THR A 241 13.78 0.53 2.11
CA THR A 241 15.12 0.86 2.60
C THR A 241 15.42 2.35 2.37
N ASP A 242 16.09 2.98 3.32
CA ASP A 242 16.54 4.38 3.19
C ASP A 242 17.89 4.49 2.45
N SER A 243 18.70 3.42 2.52
CA SER A 243 20.01 3.34 1.88
C SER A 243 20.41 1.88 1.64
N MET A 244 21.57 1.66 1.03
CA MET A 244 22.22 0.34 0.93
C MET A 244 22.61 -0.25 2.30
N ILE A 245 22.50 0.52 3.39
CA ILE A 245 23.11 0.21 4.69
C ILE A 245 22.07 -0.22 5.73
N GLY A 246 20.79 0.17 5.60
CA GLY A 246 19.81 -0.15 6.64
C GLY A 246 18.34 0.10 6.33
N PRO A 247 17.46 -0.26 7.28
CA PRO A 247 16.01 -0.22 7.11
C PRO A 247 15.50 1.22 6.91
N PHE A 248 14.34 1.33 6.26
CA PHE A 248 13.63 2.60 6.14
C PHE A 248 13.12 3.11 7.50
N THR A 249 13.30 4.40 7.75
CA THR A 249 12.95 5.09 9.00
C THR A 249 12.09 6.32 8.78
N GLY A 250 11.69 6.60 7.53
CA GLY A 250 10.83 7.72 7.18
C GLY A 250 9.36 7.52 7.51
N ALA A 251 8.56 8.56 7.25
CA ALA A 251 7.10 8.45 7.20
C ALA A 251 6.66 7.62 5.98
N ALA A 252 5.77 6.66 6.20
CA ALA A 252 5.22 5.84 5.14
C ALA A 252 3.87 5.22 5.50
N ALA A 253 3.21 4.67 4.47
CA ALA A 253 1.98 3.93 4.61
C ALA A 253 1.93 2.67 3.75
N ILE A 254 1.10 1.72 4.16
CA ILE A 254 0.49 0.72 3.30
C ILE A 254 -0.83 1.29 2.79
N VAL A 255 -0.98 1.39 1.49
CA VAL A 255 -2.21 1.83 0.80
C VAL A 255 -3.06 0.59 0.57
N GLY A 256 -4.05 0.40 1.43
CA GLY A 256 -4.93 -0.77 1.44
C GLY A 256 -6.19 -0.59 0.58
N GLN A 257 -7.04 -1.61 0.62
CA GLN A 257 -8.30 -1.66 -0.12
C GLN A 257 -9.28 -0.57 0.31
N ASP A 258 -9.35 -0.22 1.59
CA ASP A 258 -10.19 0.90 2.08
C ASP A 258 -9.94 2.23 1.36
N LEU A 259 -8.68 2.54 1.01
CA LEU A 259 -8.31 3.74 0.26
C LEU A 259 -8.43 3.53 -1.25
N LEU A 260 -7.86 2.43 -1.76
CA LEU A 260 -7.91 2.11 -3.20
C LEU A 260 -9.34 1.98 -3.71
N PHE A 261 -10.23 1.40 -2.90
CA PHE A 261 -11.63 1.16 -3.26
C PHE A 261 -12.54 2.36 -2.97
N GLN A 262 -11.98 3.54 -2.74
CA GLN A 262 -12.73 4.77 -3.02
C GLN A 262 -12.74 5.10 -4.52
N ALA A 263 -11.79 4.57 -5.29
CA ALA A 263 -11.87 4.54 -6.73
C ALA A 263 -12.95 3.54 -7.19
N GLN A 264 -13.63 3.86 -8.29
CA GLN A 264 -14.55 2.91 -8.92
C GLN A 264 -13.79 1.78 -9.60
N ARG A 265 -12.65 2.11 -10.19
CA ARG A 265 -11.80 1.20 -10.93
C ARG A 265 -10.34 1.40 -10.57
N VAL A 266 -9.62 0.29 -10.40
CA VAL A 266 -8.19 0.27 -10.06
C VAL A 266 -7.48 -0.61 -11.07
N VAL A 267 -6.57 -0.04 -11.86
CA VAL A 267 -5.72 -0.80 -12.78
C VAL A 267 -4.28 -0.74 -12.29
N ILE A 268 -3.65 -1.90 -12.15
CA ILE A 268 -2.29 -2.05 -11.66
C ILE A 268 -1.44 -2.73 -12.73
N ASN A 269 -0.38 -2.07 -13.16
CA ASN A 269 0.68 -2.65 -13.97
C ASN A 269 1.98 -2.55 -13.18
N LEU A 270 2.38 -3.67 -12.60
CA LEU A 270 3.55 -3.75 -11.73
C LEU A 270 4.86 -3.68 -12.53
N ARG A 271 4.86 -4.19 -13.77
CA ARG A 271 6.05 -4.26 -14.63
C ARG A 271 6.54 -2.86 -15.02
N ASP A 272 5.62 -2.02 -15.47
CA ASP A 272 5.87 -0.67 -15.97
C ASP A 272 5.70 0.40 -14.88
N LYS A 273 5.45 -0.03 -13.64
CA LYS A 273 5.27 0.82 -12.45
C LYS A 273 4.17 1.87 -12.66
N ASN A 274 2.97 1.41 -13.04
CA ASN A 274 1.84 2.27 -13.28
C ASN A 274 0.61 1.86 -12.46
N LEU A 275 -0.10 2.86 -11.98
CA LEU A 275 -1.40 2.75 -11.36
C LEU A 275 -2.38 3.66 -12.13
N TRP A 276 -3.58 3.18 -12.39
CA TRP A 276 -4.66 4.02 -12.88
C TRP A 276 -5.86 3.93 -11.94
N LEU A 277 -6.41 5.08 -11.58
CA LEU A 277 -7.56 5.17 -10.70
C LEU A 277 -8.69 5.93 -11.39
N GLU A 278 -9.85 5.29 -11.52
CA GLU A 278 -11.07 5.98 -11.92
C GLU A 278 -11.73 6.59 -10.68
N PRO A 279 -11.92 7.91 -10.61
CA PRO A 279 -12.65 8.53 -9.52
C PRO A 279 -14.02 7.86 -9.36
N GLY A 280 -14.30 7.35 -8.16
CA GLY A 280 -15.60 6.76 -7.84
C GLY A 280 -16.49 7.71 -7.06
N ASP A 281 -17.48 7.12 -6.39
CA ASP A 281 -18.27 7.81 -5.37
C ASP A 281 -17.44 7.92 -4.08
N ILE A 282 -16.69 9.01 -3.98
CA ILE A 282 -15.82 9.32 -2.85
C ILE A 282 -16.69 9.61 -1.62
N ARG A 283 -16.51 8.82 -0.57
CA ARG A 283 -17.29 8.93 0.67
C ARG A 283 -16.37 8.88 1.88
N ASP A 284 -16.68 9.70 2.86
CA ASP A 284 -16.03 9.63 4.16
C ASP A 284 -16.50 8.36 4.90
N SER A 285 -15.56 7.63 5.46
CA SER A 285 -15.85 6.54 6.38
C SER A 285 -16.43 7.11 7.67
N PRO A 286 -17.41 6.42 8.29
CA PRO A 286 -17.81 6.78 9.64
C PRO A 286 -16.62 6.59 10.59
N GLU A 287 -16.48 7.48 11.57
CA GLU A 287 -15.54 7.32 12.68
C GLU A 287 -15.89 6.03 13.46
N MET A 288 -14.87 5.27 13.88
CA MET A 288 -15.03 3.96 14.55
C MET A 288 -14.91 3.99 16.06
#